data_AF-A0A1F4GU10-F1
#
_entry.id   AF-A0A1F4GU10-F1
#
_cell.length_a   1.000
_cell.length_b   1.000
_cell.length_c   1.000
_cell.angle_alpha   90.00
_cell.angle_beta   90.00
_cell.angle_gamma   90.00
#
_symmetry.space_group_name_H-M   'P 1'
#
loop_
_entity.id
_entity.type
_entity.pdbx_description
1 polymer ?
#
loop_
_entity_poly.entity_id
_entity_poly.type
_entity_poly.pdbx_seq_one_letter_code
_entity_poly.pdbx_strand_id
1 'polypeptide(L)'
;MATAAPPIWNRWELLASPAFATLAPLIERLPVDHFPTLAQLNRMCDEREVTSGGGVPVEFVPQEAKTEEPYETRVYARGKVLTRSRNWHDLFNALVWITFPRSKAAINRHHYREMLARQGEGLRGTSRAEGGSRGTPRTEGGSRGTPRDVLTLFDEGGVIVASGEPELGALLRDFKWKELFWQRRSEVIESMRFYVFGHSIYEKALQPYKGITAKTVIFDVPPREL
;
A
#
# COMPACT_ATOMS: atom_id res chain seq x y z
N MET A 1 6.91 28.61 -0.32
CA MET A 1 6.25 27.29 -0.46
C MET A 1 4.78 27.57 -0.71
N ALA A 2 4.26 27.23 -1.89
CA ALA A 2 2.83 27.38 -2.17
C ALA A 2 2.07 26.46 -1.21
N THR A 3 1.31 27.04 -0.29
CA THR A 3 0.38 26.30 0.55
C THR A 3 -0.73 25.78 -0.36
N ALA A 4 -0.63 24.51 -0.75
CA ALA A 4 -1.74 23.82 -1.39
C ALA A 4 -3.00 24.04 -0.54
N ALA A 5 -4.13 24.34 -1.19
CA ALA A 5 -5.39 24.52 -0.48
C ALA A 5 -5.66 23.32 0.45
N PRO A 6 -6.21 23.53 1.66
CA PRO A 6 -6.49 22.43 2.56
C PRO A 6 -7.44 21.45 1.87
N PRO A 7 -7.24 20.13 2.04
CA PRO A 7 -8.07 19.17 1.34
C PRO A 7 -9.53 19.32 1.77
N ILE A 8 -10.40 19.32 0.77
CA ILE A 8 -11.85 19.34 0.93
C ILE A 8 -12.29 17.92 1.27
N TRP A 9 -12.97 17.76 2.39
CA TRP A 9 -13.54 16.47 2.78
C TRP A 9 -14.92 16.32 2.14
N ASN A 10 -15.12 15.24 1.37
CA ASN A 10 -16.43 14.85 0.87
C ASN A 10 -16.56 13.33 0.91
N ARG A 11 -17.20 12.82 1.97
CA ARG A 11 -17.44 11.38 2.15
C ARG A 11 -18.27 10.79 1.00
N TRP A 12 -19.25 11.53 0.49
CA TRP A 12 -20.17 11.04 -0.54
C TRP A 12 -19.49 10.87 -1.90
N GLU A 13 -18.56 11.77 -2.26
CA GLU A 13 -17.75 11.62 -3.47
C GLU A 13 -16.91 10.34 -3.44
N LEU A 14 -16.34 9.99 -2.29
CA LEU A 14 -15.59 8.73 -2.15
C LEU A 14 -16.52 7.53 -2.35
N LEU A 15 -17.69 7.51 -1.70
CA LEU A 15 -18.64 6.40 -1.79
C LEU A 15 -19.30 6.27 -3.16
N ALA A 16 -19.40 7.36 -3.92
CA ALA A 16 -19.97 7.34 -5.26
C ALA A 16 -19.03 6.71 -6.31
N SER A 17 -17.73 6.60 -6.02
CA SER A 17 -16.74 6.10 -6.97
C SER A 17 -16.40 4.62 -6.73
N PRO A 18 -16.50 3.75 -7.75
CA PRO A 18 -16.18 2.33 -7.61
C PRO A 18 -14.70 2.08 -7.28
N ALA A 19 -13.82 3.07 -7.51
CA ALA A 19 -12.41 2.97 -7.13
C ALA A 19 -12.22 2.81 -5.61
N PHE A 20 -13.18 3.26 -4.79
CA PHE A 20 -13.14 3.17 -3.33
C PHE A 20 -13.97 2.00 -2.78
N ALA A 21 -14.55 1.14 -3.62
CA ALA A 21 -15.44 0.06 -3.20
C ALA A 21 -14.81 -0.85 -2.13
N THR A 22 -13.50 -1.13 -2.24
CA THR A 22 -12.74 -1.92 -1.24
C THR A 22 -12.68 -1.26 0.13
N LEU A 23 -12.70 0.09 0.20
CA LEU A 23 -12.68 0.84 1.46
C LEU A 23 -14.07 1.29 1.92
N ALA A 24 -15.11 1.10 1.10
CA ALA A 24 -16.46 1.60 1.35
C ALA A 24 -16.99 1.23 2.75
N PRO A 25 -16.83 -0.01 3.27
CA PRO A 25 -17.30 -0.36 4.62
C PRO A 25 -16.65 0.46 5.74
N LEU A 26 -15.42 0.95 5.54
CA LEU A 26 -14.77 1.85 6.49
C LEU A 26 -15.16 3.30 6.26
N ILE A 27 -15.22 3.74 4.99
CA ILE A 27 -15.61 5.11 4.62
C ILE A 27 -17.02 5.42 5.11
N GLU A 28 -17.93 4.44 5.09
CA GLU A 28 -19.28 4.56 5.65
C GLU A 28 -19.33 4.86 7.15
N ARG A 29 -18.24 4.60 7.86
CA ARG A 29 -18.11 4.84 9.30
C ARG A 29 -17.36 6.14 9.61
N LEU A 30 -16.80 6.79 8.59
CA LEU A 30 -16.09 8.06 8.74
C LEU A 30 -17.07 9.23 8.90
N PRO A 31 -16.65 10.34 9.54
CA PRO A 31 -17.46 11.54 9.68
C PRO A 31 -17.99 12.07 8.34
N VAL A 32 -19.18 12.68 8.38
CA VAL A 32 -19.84 13.22 7.18
C VAL A 32 -19.29 14.59 6.81
N ASP A 33 -18.94 15.41 7.80
CA ASP A 33 -18.72 16.86 7.68
C ASP A 33 -17.28 17.31 7.94
N HIS A 34 -16.39 16.42 8.38
CA HIS A 34 -14.99 16.75 8.66
C HIS A 34 -14.03 15.62 8.30
N PHE A 35 -12.76 15.98 8.12
CA PHE A 35 -11.71 15.00 7.89
C PHE A 35 -11.54 14.08 9.13
N PRO A 36 -11.36 12.75 8.96
CA PRO A 36 -11.24 11.82 10.07
C PRO A 36 -10.15 12.19 11.08
N THR A 37 -10.47 12.05 12.36
CA THR A 37 -9.52 12.21 13.47
C THR A 37 -8.72 10.92 13.70
N LEU A 38 -7.52 11.04 14.27
CA LEU A 38 -6.73 9.87 14.66
C LEU A 38 -7.47 8.98 15.67
N ALA A 39 -8.24 9.56 16.58
CA ALA A 39 -9.03 8.80 17.55
C ALA A 39 -10.10 7.92 16.89
N GLN A 40 -10.75 8.40 15.82
CA GLN A 40 -11.70 7.61 15.04
C GLN A 40 -11.00 6.47 14.29
N LEU A 41 -9.83 6.72 13.70
CA LEU A 41 -9.05 5.70 13.01
C LEU A 41 -8.51 4.63 13.98
N ASN A 42 -8.00 5.05 15.13
CA ASN A 42 -7.47 4.15 16.17
C ASN A 42 -8.56 3.25 16.74
N ARG A 43 -9.79 3.78 16.96
CA ARG A 43 -10.92 2.93 17.35
C ARG A 43 -11.21 1.82 16.35
N MET A 44 -11.13 2.12 15.05
CA MET A 44 -11.30 1.10 14.01
C MET A 44 -10.15 0.08 13.99
N CYS A 45 -8.93 0.49 14.34
CA CYS A 45 -7.82 -0.44 14.55
C CYS A 45 -8.07 -1.37 15.72
N ASP A 46 -8.52 -0.84 16.86
CA ASP A 46 -8.79 -1.62 18.07
C ASP A 46 -9.88 -2.67 17.82
N GLU A 47 -10.99 -2.27 17.19
CA GLU A 47 -12.10 -3.18 16.86
C GLU A 47 -11.71 -4.33 15.91
N ARG A 48 -10.67 -4.12 15.09
CA ARG A 48 -10.18 -5.12 14.12
C ARG A 48 -8.87 -5.77 14.54
N GLU A 49 -8.40 -5.49 15.75
CA GLU A 49 -7.15 -6.02 16.31
C GLU A 49 -5.96 -5.85 15.34
N VAL A 50 -5.86 -4.66 14.73
CA VAL A 50 -4.81 -4.38 13.74
C VAL A 50 -3.45 -4.37 14.43
N THR A 51 -2.53 -5.20 13.93
CA THR A 51 -1.18 -5.36 14.49
C THR A 51 -0.10 -5.13 13.44
N SER A 52 1.07 -4.66 13.88
CA SER A 52 2.25 -4.49 13.04
C SER A 52 2.87 -5.84 12.67
N GLY A 53 3.88 -5.82 11.80
CA GLY A 53 4.65 -7.03 11.50
C GLY A 53 5.39 -7.63 12.69
N GLY A 54 5.59 -6.84 13.75
CA GLY A 54 6.18 -7.26 15.02
C GLY A 54 5.16 -7.72 16.06
N GLY A 55 3.86 -7.73 15.73
CA GLY A 55 2.79 -8.12 16.65
C GLY A 55 2.37 -7.02 17.64
N VAL A 56 2.80 -5.78 17.43
CA VAL A 56 2.41 -4.63 18.27
C VAL A 56 1.13 -4.01 17.73
N PRO A 57 0.12 -3.67 18.57
CA PRO A 57 -1.08 -2.97 18.11
C PRO A 57 -0.75 -1.70 17.31
N VAL A 58 -1.41 -1.52 16.17
CA VAL A 58 -1.19 -0.36 15.31
C VAL A 58 -1.93 0.86 15.85
N GLU A 59 -1.22 1.97 15.98
CA GLU A 59 -1.76 3.25 16.42
C GLU A 59 -1.29 4.38 15.50
N PHE A 60 -2.24 5.13 14.94
CA PHE A 60 -1.97 6.34 14.19
C PHE A 60 -1.69 7.49 15.16
N VAL A 61 -0.54 8.12 14.98
CA VAL A 61 -0.05 9.21 15.83
C VAL A 61 0.30 10.44 14.99
N PRO A 62 0.18 11.66 15.54
CA PRO A 62 0.49 12.88 14.79
C PRO A 62 1.93 12.90 14.29
N GLN A 63 2.14 13.35 13.06
CA GLN A 63 3.46 13.70 12.55
C GLN A 63 3.74 15.20 12.74
N GLU A 64 4.33 15.56 13.87
CA GLU A 64 4.66 16.96 14.21
C GLU A 64 6.01 17.40 13.64
N ALA A 65 6.97 16.47 13.51
CA ALA A 65 8.31 16.73 13.00
C ALA A 65 8.78 15.60 12.07
N LYS A 66 9.84 15.88 11.31
CA LYS A 66 10.58 14.83 10.60
C LYS A 66 11.29 13.95 11.63
N THR A 67 11.20 12.63 11.44
CA THR A 67 11.94 11.66 12.23
C THR A 67 13.04 11.04 11.38
N GLU A 68 14.20 10.77 11.98
CA GLU A 68 15.27 10.00 11.37
C GLU A 68 14.98 8.48 11.44
N GLU A 69 14.07 8.06 12.32
CA GLU A 69 13.67 6.66 12.44
C GLU A 69 12.89 6.23 11.18
N PRO A 70 13.36 5.21 10.43
CA PRO A 70 12.66 4.73 9.25
C PRO A 70 11.23 4.31 9.59
N TYR A 71 10.28 4.65 8.71
CA TYR A 71 8.87 4.31 8.87
C TYR A 71 8.65 2.84 9.25
N GLU A 72 9.27 1.92 8.50
CA GLU A 72 9.09 0.48 8.67
C GLU A 72 9.54 -0.03 10.04
N THR A 73 10.66 0.49 10.53
CA THR A 73 11.21 0.17 11.85
C THR A 73 10.27 0.60 12.96
N ARG A 74 9.79 1.84 12.88
CA ARG A 74 8.90 2.43 13.88
C ARG A 74 7.57 1.66 13.97
N VAL A 75 6.98 1.35 12.81
CA VAL A 75 5.74 0.58 12.75
C VAL A 75 5.97 -0.83 13.27
N TYR A 76 7.03 -1.51 12.85
CA TYR A 76 7.33 -2.87 13.29
C TYR A 76 7.52 -2.95 14.80
N ALA A 77 8.39 -2.11 15.35
CA ALA A 77 8.82 -2.19 16.75
C ALA A 77 7.84 -1.55 17.74
N ARG A 78 7.08 -0.52 17.32
CA ARG A 78 6.23 0.27 18.22
C ARG A 78 4.77 0.35 17.81
N GLY A 79 4.39 -0.21 16.65
CA GLY A 79 3.03 -0.10 16.12
C GLY A 79 2.62 1.31 15.70
N LYS A 80 3.48 2.31 15.89
CA LYS A 80 3.13 3.71 15.62
C LYS A 80 3.18 3.98 14.12
N VAL A 81 2.14 4.60 13.58
CA VAL A 81 2.07 5.09 12.18
C VAL A 81 1.93 6.62 12.21
N LEU A 82 3.02 7.34 11.91
CA LEU A 82 3.02 8.79 11.82
C LEU A 82 2.09 9.24 10.70
N THR A 83 1.13 10.10 11.05
CA THR A 83 0.04 10.54 10.19
C THR A 83 -0.02 12.07 10.23
N ARG A 84 0.08 12.70 9.06
CA ARG A 84 0.00 14.15 8.88
C ARG A 84 -1.45 14.59 9.01
N SER A 85 -1.65 15.77 9.59
CA SER A 85 -2.98 16.37 9.73
C SER A 85 -3.62 16.60 8.36
N ARG A 86 -4.86 16.16 8.20
CA ARG A 86 -5.67 16.34 6.98
C ARG A 86 -4.90 15.96 5.72
N ASN A 87 -4.38 14.73 5.66
CA ASN A 87 -3.60 14.24 4.53
C ASN A 87 -4.26 13.01 3.89
N TRP A 88 -4.62 13.10 2.61
CA TRP A 88 -5.30 12.04 1.89
C TRP A 88 -4.49 10.75 1.80
N HIS A 89 -3.20 10.87 1.49
CA HIS A 89 -2.29 9.74 1.42
C HIS A 89 -2.25 8.95 2.73
N ASP A 90 -2.08 9.65 3.85
CA ASP A 90 -1.99 9.00 5.16
C ASP A 90 -3.34 8.42 5.60
N LEU A 91 -4.45 9.09 5.24
CA LEU A 91 -5.80 8.53 5.46
C LEU A 91 -5.97 7.22 4.66
N PHE A 92 -5.62 7.18 3.39
CA PHE A 92 -5.75 5.95 2.60
C PHE A 92 -4.81 4.85 3.09
N ASN A 93 -3.59 5.19 3.53
CA ASN A 93 -2.71 4.22 4.16
C ASN A 93 -3.33 3.66 5.46
N ALA A 94 -3.97 4.51 6.27
CA ALA A 94 -4.67 4.08 7.48
C ALA A 94 -5.84 3.15 7.16
N LEU A 95 -6.69 3.51 6.19
CA LEU A 95 -7.80 2.66 5.77
C LEU A 95 -7.32 1.33 5.18
N VAL A 96 -6.20 1.30 4.46
CA VAL A 96 -5.59 0.06 3.95
C VAL A 96 -5.06 -0.82 5.09
N TRP A 97 -4.43 -0.24 6.12
CA TRP A 97 -4.06 -0.97 7.35
C TRP A 97 -5.25 -1.66 8.01
N ILE A 98 -6.39 -0.95 8.10
CA ILE A 98 -7.61 -1.44 8.75
C ILE A 98 -8.34 -2.47 7.87
N THR A 99 -8.34 -2.30 6.54
CA THR A 99 -8.99 -3.22 5.59
C THR A 99 -8.17 -4.51 5.41
N PHE A 100 -6.84 -4.41 5.37
CA PHE A 100 -5.95 -5.54 5.12
C PHE A 100 -4.89 -5.73 6.23
N PRO A 101 -5.31 -5.95 7.50
CA PRO A 101 -4.39 -5.94 8.64
C PRO A 101 -3.30 -7.00 8.52
N ARG A 102 -3.68 -8.23 8.13
CA ARG A 102 -2.74 -9.34 7.97
C ARG A 102 -1.72 -9.10 6.86
N SER A 103 -2.16 -8.54 5.73
CA SER A 103 -1.28 -8.25 4.59
C SER A 103 -0.31 -7.12 4.91
N LYS A 104 -0.79 -6.03 5.52
CA LYS A 104 0.08 -4.91 5.91
C LYS A 104 1.08 -5.31 7.01
N ALA A 105 0.67 -6.12 7.98
CA ALA A 105 1.59 -6.71 8.96
C ALA A 105 2.66 -7.58 8.29
N ALA A 106 2.28 -8.43 7.33
CA ALA A 106 3.23 -9.25 6.59
C ALA A 106 4.23 -8.39 5.80
N ILE A 107 3.77 -7.40 5.05
CA ILE A 107 4.63 -6.46 4.30
C ILE A 107 5.59 -5.73 5.24
N ASN A 108 5.09 -5.16 6.34
CA ASN A 108 5.92 -4.48 7.32
C ASN A 108 6.99 -5.39 7.94
N ARG A 109 6.65 -6.65 8.25
CA ARG A 109 7.63 -7.65 8.72
C ARG A 109 8.71 -7.94 7.68
N HIS A 110 8.34 -8.07 6.40
CA HIS A 110 9.29 -8.29 5.32
C HIS A 110 10.21 -7.08 5.13
N HIS A 111 9.66 -5.86 5.13
CA HIS A 111 10.46 -4.64 5.04
C HIS A 111 11.45 -4.51 6.20
N TYR A 112 11.04 -4.82 7.43
CA TYR A 112 11.91 -4.80 8.59
C TYR A 112 13.05 -5.83 8.50
N ARG A 113 12.75 -7.08 8.11
CA ARG A 113 13.75 -8.14 7.94
C ARG A 113 14.79 -7.80 6.88
N GLU A 114 14.35 -7.28 5.74
CA GLU A 114 15.25 -6.84 4.66
C GLU A 114 16.19 -5.71 5.11
N MET A 115 15.68 -4.75 5.89
CA MET A 115 16.49 -3.67 6.44
C MET A 115 17.59 -4.22 7.38
N LEU A 116 17.26 -5.17 8.26
CA LEU A 116 18.23 -5.80 9.15
C LEU A 116 19.31 -6.59 8.38
N ALA A 117 18.92 -7.32 7.33
CA ALA A 117 19.86 -8.09 6.51
C ALA A 117 20.94 -7.18 5.89
N ARG A 118 20.53 -6.03 5.33
CA ARG A 118 21.48 -5.07 4.73
C ARG A 118 22.38 -4.38 5.74
N GLN A 119 21.88 -4.09 6.94
CA GLN A 119 22.72 -3.55 8.02
C GLN A 119 23.80 -4.57 8.41
N GLY A 120 23.44 -5.86 8.49
CA GLY A 120 24.39 -6.95 8.77
C GLY A 120 25.43 -7.16 7.66
N GLU A 121 25.06 -6.98 6.39
CA GLU A 121 25.99 -7.04 5.25
C GLU A 121 26.95 -5.85 5.22
N GLY A 122 26.48 -4.64 5.52
CA GLY A 122 27.32 -3.45 5.64
C GLY A 122 28.37 -3.55 6.76
N LEU A 123 28.04 -4.27 7.84
CA LEU A 123 28.95 -4.56 8.95
C LEU A 123 29.95 -5.71 8.64
N ARG A 124 29.60 -6.65 7.76
CA ARG A 124 30.51 -7.75 7.32
C ARG A 124 31.45 -7.37 6.18
N GLY A 125 31.21 -6.24 5.50
CA GLY A 125 32.00 -5.75 4.37
C GLY A 125 33.27 -4.96 4.72
N THR A 126 33.54 -4.66 5.99
CA THR A 126 34.72 -3.88 6.40
C THR A 126 35.87 -4.78 6.87
N SER A 127 36.43 -5.57 5.95
CA SER A 127 37.76 -6.16 6.14
C SER A 127 38.45 -6.35 4.80
N ARG A 128 38.93 -5.25 4.20
CA ARG A 128 40.08 -5.28 3.29
C ARG A 128 40.71 -3.89 3.10
N ALA A 129 41.85 -3.74 3.77
CA ALA A 129 43.08 -3.05 3.40
C ALA A 129 43.05 -1.61 2.88
N GLU A 130 43.76 -0.77 3.63
CA GLU A 130 44.42 0.47 3.22
C GLU A 130 45.25 0.27 1.92
N GLY A 131 45.18 1.21 0.99
CA GLY A 131 46.10 1.25 -0.16
C GLY A 131 45.62 2.08 -1.36
N GLY A 132 46.01 3.36 -1.40
CA GLY A 132 46.51 4.06 -2.59
C GLY A 132 45.68 4.19 -3.89
N SER A 133 45.41 5.46 -4.23
CA SER A 133 45.40 6.07 -5.57
C SER A 133 44.18 5.99 -6.49
N ARG A 134 43.77 7.21 -6.88
CA ARG A 134 42.94 7.69 -8.00
C ARG A 134 42.45 6.66 -9.03
N GLY A 135 41.13 6.54 -9.08
CA GLY A 135 40.37 6.08 -10.23
C GLY A 135 38.96 5.77 -9.75
N THR A 136 38.03 6.71 -9.89
CA THR A 136 36.61 6.52 -9.53
C THR A 136 36.03 5.32 -10.27
N PRO A 137 35.69 4.21 -9.60
CA PRO A 137 34.79 3.22 -10.17
C PRO A 137 33.38 3.65 -9.79
N ARG A 138 32.55 3.94 -10.79
CA ARG A 138 31.10 3.97 -10.59
C ARG A 138 30.68 2.62 -10.02
N THR A 139 30.34 2.56 -8.74
CA THR A 139 29.66 1.40 -8.16
C THR A 139 28.21 1.39 -8.63
N GLU A 140 28.02 1.10 -9.91
CA GLU A 140 26.80 0.48 -10.43
C GLU A 140 26.84 -0.99 -9.99
N GLY A 141 26.30 -1.28 -8.81
CA GLY A 141 26.38 -2.64 -8.24
C GLY A 141 25.47 -2.92 -7.05
N GLY A 142 24.42 -2.13 -6.80
CA GLY A 142 23.36 -2.49 -5.86
C GLY A 142 22.29 -3.30 -6.59
N SER A 143 22.05 -4.55 -6.19
CA SER A 143 21.22 -5.53 -6.88
C SER A 143 19.91 -4.98 -7.46
N ARG A 144 19.68 -5.23 -8.76
CA ARG A 144 18.41 -5.03 -9.45
C ARG A 144 17.30 -5.85 -8.76
N GLY A 145 16.27 -5.16 -8.24
CA GLY A 145 14.96 -5.72 -7.89
C GLY A 145 14.91 -6.55 -6.61
N THR A 146 15.09 -5.92 -5.46
CA THR A 146 14.95 -6.61 -4.17
C THR A 146 13.48 -6.88 -3.85
N PRO A 147 13.12 -7.95 -3.11
CA PRO A 147 11.75 -8.21 -2.67
C PRO A 147 11.09 -6.99 -1.99
N ARG A 148 11.88 -6.15 -1.31
CA ARG A 148 11.43 -4.85 -0.78
C ARG A 148 10.92 -3.90 -1.87
N ASP A 149 11.58 -3.82 -3.01
CA ASP A 149 11.16 -2.94 -4.12
C ASP A 149 9.80 -3.39 -4.67
N VAL A 150 9.59 -4.70 -4.79
CA VAL A 150 8.30 -5.26 -5.24
C VAL A 150 7.19 -5.04 -4.21
N LEU A 151 7.44 -5.31 -2.94
CA LEU A 151 6.45 -5.11 -1.87
C LEU A 151 6.15 -3.63 -1.64
N THR A 152 7.14 -2.74 -1.79
CA THR A 152 6.92 -1.28 -1.74
C THR A 152 6.06 -0.82 -2.91
N LEU A 153 6.35 -1.28 -4.12
CA LEU A 153 5.55 -0.96 -5.31
C LEU A 153 4.12 -1.48 -5.19
N PHE A 154 3.92 -2.64 -4.56
CA PHE A 154 2.60 -3.19 -4.28
C PHE A 154 1.87 -2.42 -3.17
N ASP A 155 2.56 -2.03 -2.10
CA ASP A 155 1.95 -1.28 -0.99
C ASP A 155 1.47 0.12 -1.41
N GLU A 156 2.19 0.77 -2.33
CA GLU A 156 1.78 2.06 -2.89
C GLU A 156 0.80 1.92 -4.06
N GLY A 157 1.01 0.92 -4.92
CA GLY A 157 0.41 0.85 -6.26
C GLY A 157 -0.29 -0.46 -6.60
N GLY A 158 -0.64 -1.27 -5.60
CA GLY A 158 -1.13 -2.63 -5.79
C GLY A 158 -2.64 -2.76 -6.04
N VAL A 159 -3.02 -3.76 -6.82
CA VAL A 159 -4.39 -4.27 -6.92
C VAL A 159 -4.35 -5.80 -6.76
N ILE A 160 -5.25 -6.33 -5.95
CA ILE A 160 -5.49 -7.76 -5.83
C ILE A 160 -6.64 -8.12 -6.76
N VAL A 161 -6.43 -9.11 -7.62
CA VAL A 161 -7.48 -9.64 -8.49
C VAL A 161 -7.78 -11.06 -8.09
N ALA A 162 -9.03 -11.33 -7.73
CA ALA A 162 -9.54 -12.69 -7.58
C ALA A 162 -10.29 -13.08 -8.86
N SER A 163 -9.96 -14.23 -9.44
CA SER A 163 -10.55 -14.74 -10.68
C SER A 163 -11.14 -16.13 -10.44
N GLY A 164 -12.42 -16.29 -10.74
CA GLY A 164 -13.15 -17.57 -10.69
C GLY A 164 -12.80 -18.48 -11.85
N GLU A 165 -12.37 -17.85 -12.95
CA GLU A 165 -12.01 -18.50 -14.19
C GLU A 165 -10.52 -18.22 -14.49
N PRO A 166 -9.66 -19.26 -14.55
CA PRO A 166 -8.23 -19.09 -14.82
C PRO A 166 -7.94 -18.41 -16.16
N GLU A 167 -8.83 -18.59 -17.15
CA GLU A 167 -8.71 -17.98 -18.47
C GLU A 167 -8.76 -16.46 -18.41
N LEU A 168 -9.66 -15.88 -17.61
CA LEU A 168 -9.75 -14.43 -17.46
C LEU A 168 -8.50 -13.85 -16.78
N GLY A 169 -7.96 -14.58 -15.80
CA GLY A 169 -6.67 -14.27 -15.18
C GLY A 169 -5.52 -14.30 -16.20
N ALA A 170 -5.52 -15.26 -17.14
CA ALA A 170 -4.53 -15.33 -18.21
C ALA A 170 -4.64 -14.14 -19.18
N LEU A 171 -5.86 -13.77 -19.61
CA LEU A 171 -6.08 -12.59 -20.45
C LEU A 171 -5.58 -11.30 -19.81
N LEU A 172 -5.72 -11.18 -18.48
CA LEU A 172 -5.19 -10.04 -17.72
C LEU A 172 -3.66 -10.03 -17.71
N ARG A 173 -3.02 -11.20 -17.51
CA ARG A 173 -1.55 -11.36 -17.57
C ARG A 173 -0.98 -11.03 -18.95
N ASP A 174 -1.69 -11.40 -20.00
CA ASP A 174 -1.26 -11.25 -21.39
C ASP A 174 -1.68 -9.92 -22.02
N PHE A 175 -2.16 -8.96 -21.20
CA PHE A 175 -2.55 -7.62 -21.62
C PHE A 175 -3.62 -7.60 -22.74
N LYS A 176 -4.51 -8.62 -22.76
CA LYS A 176 -5.58 -8.76 -23.76
C LYS A 176 -6.79 -7.87 -23.43
N TRP A 177 -6.56 -6.56 -23.30
CA TRP A 177 -7.53 -5.59 -22.75
C TRP A 177 -8.89 -5.58 -23.45
N LYS A 178 -8.90 -5.60 -24.79
CA LYS A 178 -10.16 -5.59 -25.55
C LYS A 178 -10.91 -6.91 -25.38
N GLU A 179 -10.21 -8.02 -25.29
CA GLU A 179 -10.86 -9.32 -25.09
C GLU A 179 -11.44 -9.39 -23.67
N LEU A 180 -10.63 -9.09 -22.66
CA LEU A 180 -11.03 -9.17 -21.26
C LEU A 180 -12.15 -8.15 -20.91
N PHE A 181 -11.90 -6.86 -21.11
CA PHE A 181 -12.78 -5.81 -20.57
C PHE A 181 -13.90 -5.37 -21.52
N TRP A 182 -13.81 -5.73 -22.81
CA TRP A 182 -14.84 -5.35 -23.79
C TRP A 182 -15.63 -6.56 -24.28
N GLN A 183 -14.96 -7.60 -24.79
CA GLN A 183 -15.65 -8.76 -25.35
C GLN A 183 -16.22 -9.68 -24.25
N ARG A 184 -15.43 -9.99 -23.21
CA ARG A 184 -15.80 -10.86 -22.08
C ARG A 184 -16.28 -10.07 -20.84
N ARG A 185 -16.82 -8.85 -21.04
CA ARG A 185 -17.20 -7.93 -19.95
C ARG A 185 -18.17 -8.55 -18.94
N SER A 186 -19.18 -9.30 -19.40
CA SER A 186 -20.16 -9.94 -18.52
C SER A 186 -19.50 -10.96 -17.60
N GLU A 187 -18.57 -11.76 -18.15
CA GLU A 187 -17.81 -12.74 -17.38
C GLU A 187 -16.89 -12.05 -16.37
N VAL A 188 -16.25 -10.93 -16.72
CA VAL A 188 -15.48 -10.14 -15.75
C VAL A 188 -16.33 -9.66 -14.57
N ILE A 189 -17.56 -9.20 -14.82
CA ILE A 189 -18.47 -8.75 -13.76
C ILE A 189 -18.89 -9.92 -12.87
N GLU A 190 -19.15 -11.08 -13.47
CA GLU A 190 -19.61 -12.27 -12.77
C GLU A 190 -18.48 -12.94 -11.97
N SER A 191 -17.33 -13.19 -12.61
CA SER A 191 -16.29 -14.09 -12.13
C SER A 191 -14.95 -13.41 -11.78
N MET A 192 -14.88 -12.08 -11.74
CA MET A 192 -13.69 -11.38 -11.23
C MET A 192 -14.02 -10.36 -10.14
N ARG A 193 -13.10 -10.19 -9.20
CA ARG A 193 -13.12 -9.11 -8.19
C ARG A 193 -11.80 -8.38 -8.18
N PHE A 194 -11.87 -7.05 -8.06
CA PHE A 194 -10.72 -6.16 -8.03
C PHE A 194 -10.70 -5.43 -6.69
N TYR A 195 -9.64 -5.65 -5.91
CA TYR A 195 -9.45 -4.99 -4.63
C TYR A 195 -8.26 -4.06 -4.71
N VAL A 196 -8.49 -2.76 -4.59
CA VAL A 196 -7.40 -1.78 -4.59
C VAL A 196 -6.67 -1.90 -3.25
N PHE A 197 -5.37 -2.17 -3.31
CA PHE A 197 -4.52 -2.29 -2.12
C PHE A 197 -3.63 -1.06 -1.96
N GLY A 198 -3.07 -0.58 -3.07
CA GLY A 198 -2.13 0.51 -3.12
C GLY A 198 -2.75 1.82 -2.64
N HIS A 199 -2.28 2.35 -1.51
CA HIS A 199 -2.86 3.57 -0.92
C HIS A 199 -2.70 4.81 -1.82
N SER A 200 -1.62 4.88 -2.62
CA SER A 200 -1.41 5.94 -3.59
C SER A 200 -2.36 5.87 -4.80
N ILE A 201 -2.96 4.70 -5.08
CA ILE A 201 -3.99 4.57 -6.13
C ILE A 201 -5.27 5.29 -5.71
N TYR A 202 -5.67 5.17 -4.44
CA TYR A 202 -6.83 5.89 -3.91
C TYR A 202 -6.64 7.41 -3.97
N GLU A 203 -5.45 7.90 -3.67
CA GLU A 203 -5.13 9.33 -3.80
C GLU A 203 -5.24 9.80 -5.26
N LYS A 204 -4.72 9.03 -6.21
CA LYS A 204 -4.88 9.33 -7.65
C LYS A 204 -6.34 9.24 -8.10
N ALA A 205 -7.15 8.40 -7.46
CA ALA A 205 -8.57 8.24 -7.77
C ALA A 205 -9.44 9.42 -7.30
N LEU A 206 -8.92 10.32 -6.46
CA LEU A 206 -9.60 11.58 -6.12
C LEU A 206 -9.77 12.49 -7.34
N GLN A 207 -8.79 12.50 -8.24
CA GLN A 207 -8.82 13.25 -9.51
C GLN A 207 -8.29 12.35 -10.64
N PRO A 208 -9.13 11.41 -11.13
CA PRO A 208 -8.66 10.37 -12.04
C PRO A 208 -8.20 10.95 -13.37
N TYR A 209 -7.11 10.40 -13.91
CA TYR A 209 -6.53 10.79 -15.20
C TYR A 209 -6.18 9.55 -16.03
N LYS A 210 -6.06 9.74 -17.35
CA LYS A 210 -5.64 8.67 -18.27
C LYS A 210 -4.18 8.29 -17.98
N GLY A 211 -3.93 7.02 -17.69
CA GLY A 211 -2.58 6.49 -17.43
C GLY A 211 -2.29 6.13 -15.97
N ILE A 212 -3.29 6.13 -15.09
CA ILE A 212 -3.15 5.47 -13.77
C ILE A 212 -2.93 3.98 -14.01
N THR A 213 -1.82 3.45 -13.48
CA THR A 213 -1.46 2.03 -13.56
C THR A 213 -1.22 1.47 -12.16
N ALA A 214 -1.60 0.20 -11.99
CA ALA A 214 -1.39 -0.56 -10.77
C ALA A 214 -0.57 -1.83 -11.05
N LYS A 215 -0.01 -2.41 -9.99
CA LYS A 215 0.73 -3.67 -10.01
C LYS A 215 -0.21 -4.74 -9.47
N THR A 216 -0.48 -5.74 -10.28
CA THR A 216 -1.54 -6.70 -9.98
C THR A 216 -0.98 -8.02 -9.50
N VAL A 217 -1.55 -8.55 -8.41
CA VAL A 217 -1.40 -9.96 -8.02
C VAL A 217 -2.74 -10.64 -8.30
N ILE A 218 -2.69 -11.78 -8.99
CA ILE A 218 -3.86 -12.52 -9.45
C ILE A 218 -3.96 -13.82 -8.64
N PHE A 219 -5.12 -14.07 -8.07
CA PHE A 219 -5.46 -15.30 -7.37
C PHE A 219 -6.58 -16.01 -8.13
N ASP A 220 -6.32 -17.25 -8.52
CA ASP A 220 -7.37 -18.14 -9.00
C ASP A 220 -8.12 -18.66 -7.77
N VAL A 221 -9.42 -18.37 -7.72
CA VAL A 221 -10.31 -18.75 -6.60
C VAL A 221 -11.46 -19.59 -7.14
N PRO A 222 -12.00 -20.54 -6.36
CA PRO A 222 -13.21 -21.26 -6.75
C PRO A 222 -14.39 -20.28 -6.98
N PRO A 223 -15.27 -20.50 -7.98
CA PRO A 223 -16.38 -19.58 -8.27
C PRO A 223 -17.32 -19.29 -7.09
N ARG A 224 -17.45 -20.23 -6.14
CA ARG A 224 -18.24 -20.07 -4.91
C ARG A 224 -17.63 -19.11 -3.87
N GLU A 225 -16.39 -18.66 -4.08
CA GLU A 225 -15.60 -17.83 -3.16
C GLU A 225 -15.45 -16.38 -3.66
N LEU A 226 -16.18 -16.00 -4.72
CA LEU A 226 -16.22 -14.67 -5.34
C LEU A 226 -17.41 -13.79 -4.94
#